data_AF-A0A1Y4QNL0-F1
#
_entry.id   AF-A0A1Y4QNL0-F1
#
_cell.length_a   1.000
_cell.length_b   1.000
_cell.length_c   1.000
_cell.angle_alpha   90.00
_cell.angle_beta   90.00
_cell.angle_gamma   90.00
#
_symmetry.space_group_name_H-M   'P 1'
#
loop_
_entity.id
_entity.type
_entity.pdbx_description
1 polymer ?
#
loop_
_entity_poly.entity_id
_entity_poly.type
_entity_poly.pdbx_seq_one_letter_code
_entity_poly.pdbx_strand_id
1 'polypeptide(L)'
;MIECLENEIIEDLHKILNDCKLNRPLDLLDPLFSYIYENRDLTMVLIGEHGDISFSSKLIEIVKIYCFDTWKKEFKINDDEIYEIYFKFITSGFLGVCDMWYNSSFNIQPHKLAILVDEIISSGILNS
;
A
#
# COMPACT_ATOMS: atom_id res chain seq x y z
N MET A 1 3.22 -8.47 23.07
CA MET A 1 3.79 -9.35 22.03
C MET A 1 3.27 -8.92 20.67
N ILE A 2 1.94 -8.91 20.44
CA ILE A 2 1.33 -8.40 19.19
C ILE A 2 1.63 -6.90 19.00
N GLU A 3 1.47 -6.06 20.03
CA GLU A 3 1.81 -4.63 19.95
C GLU A 3 3.28 -4.36 19.57
N CYS A 4 4.21 -5.25 19.94
CA CYS A 4 5.62 -5.10 19.57
C CYS A 4 5.84 -5.35 18.07
N LEU A 5 5.14 -6.33 17.51
CA LEU A 5 5.19 -6.65 16.07
C LEU A 5 4.50 -5.56 15.24
N GLU A 6 3.39 -5.00 15.72
CA GLU A 6 2.75 -3.85 15.08
C GLU A 6 3.69 -2.65 15.01
N ASN A 7 4.37 -2.35 16.12
CA ASN A 7 5.32 -1.23 16.16
C ASN A 7 6.51 -1.45 15.23
N GLU A 8 7.03 -2.67 15.12
CA GLU A 8 8.12 -3.02 14.21
C GLU A 8 7.73 -2.76 12.74
N ILE A 9 6.53 -3.21 12.33
CA ILE A 9 6.02 -2.96 10.97
C ILE A 9 5.80 -1.47 10.72
N ILE A 10 5.27 -0.74 11.72
CA ILE A 10 5.08 0.71 11.61
C ILE A 10 6.43 1.42 11.44
N GLU A 11 7.44 1.05 12.23
CA GLU A 11 8.78 1.64 12.14
C GLU A 11 9.43 1.36 10.78
N ASP A 12 9.31 0.14 10.26
CA ASP A 12 9.85 -0.20 8.95
C ASP A 12 9.11 0.50 7.81
N LEU A 13 7.79 0.62 7.91
CA LEU A 13 7.00 1.40 6.96
C LEU A 13 7.43 2.87 6.97
N HIS A 14 7.66 3.47 8.14
CA HIS A 14 8.20 4.83 8.22
C HIS A 14 9.57 4.96 7.55
N LYS A 15 10.47 3.98 7.69
CA LYS A 15 11.77 3.98 7.00
C LYS A 15 11.58 3.94 5.48
N ILE A 16 10.77 3.00 4.98
CA ILE A 16 10.46 2.87 3.55
C ILE A 16 9.92 4.20 3.02
N LEU A 17 8.95 4.79 3.71
CA LEU A 17 8.30 6.02 3.27
C LEU A 17 9.22 7.25 3.31
N ASN A 18 10.14 7.32 4.28
CA ASN A 18 11.11 8.42 4.37
C ASN A 18 12.16 8.37 3.25
N ASP A 19 12.53 7.18 2.79
CA ASP A 19 13.53 6.99 1.72
C ASP A 19 12.93 7.13 0.31
N CYS A 20 11.60 7.07 0.19
CA CYS A 20 10.89 7.16 -1.08
C CYS A 20 10.81 8.59 -1.62
N LYS A 21 11.35 8.80 -2.83
CA LYS A 21 11.02 9.97 -3.65
C LYS A 21 9.82 9.63 -4.53
N LEU A 22 8.63 9.99 -4.07
CA LEU A 22 7.36 9.66 -4.71
C LEU A 22 7.11 10.48 -5.99
N ASN A 23 7.72 10.12 -7.11
CA ASN A 23 7.43 10.74 -8.42
C ASN A 23 6.29 10.02 -9.13
N ARG A 24 6.11 8.73 -8.87
CA ARG A 24 5.01 7.90 -9.38
C ARG A 24 4.58 6.86 -8.34
N PRO A 25 3.38 6.25 -8.47
CA PRO A 25 2.92 5.23 -7.54
C PRO A 25 3.90 4.06 -7.37
N LEU A 26 4.56 3.61 -8.45
CA LEU A 26 5.54 2.52 -8.39
C LEU A 26 6.67 2.76 -7.38
N ASP A 27 7.10 4.01 -7.19
CA ASP A 27 8.19 4.35 -6.27
C ASP A 27 7.84 3.98 -4.81
N LEU A 28 6.55 3.89 -4.50
CA LEU A 28 6.02 3.39 -3.23
C LEU A 28 5.67 1.90 -3.29
N LEU A 29 4.99 1.47 -4.36
CA LEU A 29 4.45 0.12 -4.46
C LEU A 29 5.55 -0.94 -4.47
N ASP A 30 6.67 -0.68 -5.16
CA ASP A 30 7.76 -1.65 -5.29
C ASP A 30 8.43 -2.00 -3.94
N PRO A 31 8.85 -1.00 -3.12
CA PRO A 31 9.37 -1.31 -1.79
C PRO A 31 8.31 -1.86 -0.83
N LEU A 32 7.04 -1.43 -0.93
CA LEU A 32 5.96 -1.98 -0.11
C LEU A 32 5.71 -3.47 -0.39
N PHE A 33 5.54 -3.86 -1.65
CA PHE A 33 5.33 -5.26 -2.00
C PHE A 33 6.55 -6.12 -1.66
N SER A 34 7.76 -5.59 -1.83
CA SER A 34 9.00 -6.26 -1.42
C SER A 34 9.01 -6.51 0.10
N TYR A 35 8.69 -5.48 0.89
CA TYR A 35 8.60 -5.59 2.35
C TYR A 35 7.55 -6.62 2.79
N ILE A 36 6.35 -6.59 2.19
CA ILE A 36 5.28 -7.54 2.49
C ILE A 36 5.72 -8.98 2.19
N TYR A 37 6.47 -9.21 1.11
CA TYR A 37 6.93 -10.55 0.75
C TYR A 37 8.03 -11.08 1.68
N GLU A 38 8.99 -10.22 2.00
CA GLU A 38 10.10 -10.54 2.92
C GLU A 38 9.60 -10.82 4.33
N ASN A 39 8.55 -10.10 4.76
CA ASN A 39 7.96 -10.20 6.09
C ASN A 39 6.62 -10.92 6.09
N ARG A 40 6.31 -11.73 5.08
CA ARG A 40 4.98 -12.32 4.87
C ARG A 40 4.44 -13.10 6.06
N ASP A 41 5.29 -13.76 6.82
CA ASP A 41 4.86 -14.51 8.01
C ASP A 41 4.31 -13.56 9.10
N LEU A 42 4.84 -12.35 9.19
CA LEU A 42 4.42 -11.29 10.13
C LEU A 42 3.28 -10.44 9.57
N THR A 43 3.39 -9.99 8.31
CA THR A 43 2.39 -9.13 7.70
C THR A 43 1.07 -9.86 7.51
N MET A 44 1.07 -11.19 7.33
CA MET A 44 -0.16 -11.96 7.16
C MET A 44 -0.99 -12.11 8.42
N VAL A 45 -0.35 -12.12 9.59
CA VAL A 45 -1.04 -12.12 10.89
C VAL A 45 -1.84 -10.83 11.08
N LEU A 46 -1.43 -9.74 10.43
CA LEU A 46 -1.93 -8.41 10.69
C LEU A 46 -2.79 -7.83 9.54
N ILE A 47 -2.62 -8.32 8.31
CA ILE A 47 -3.27 -7.78 7.09
C ILE A 47 -4.24 -8.79 6.43
N GLY A 48 -4.17 -10.08 6.73
CA GLY A 48 -5.05 -11.10 6.12
C GLY A 48 -6.51 -11.01 6.55
N GLU A 49 -7.36 -11.92 6.03
CA GLU A 49 -8.80 -12.04 6.36
C GLU A 49 -9.11 -12.15 7.87
N HIS A 50 -8.10 -12.47 8.69
CA HIS A 50 -8.19 -12.56 10.15
C HIS A 50 -7.35 -11.51 10.89
N GLY A 51 -6.75 -10.55 10.18
CA GLY A 51 -5.95 -9.47 10.74
C GLY A 51 -6.81 -8.46 11.51
N ASP A 52 -6.17 -7.66 12.36
CA ASP A 52 -6.87 -6.62 13.10
C ASP A 52 -7.23 -5.46 12.15
N ILE A 53 -8.53 -5.23 11.98
CA ILE A 53 -9.11 -4.09 11.23
C ILE A 53 -8.52 -2.76 11.73
N SER A 54 -8.19 -2.67 13.03
CA SER A 54 -7.55 -1.50 13.62
C SER A 54 -6.15 -1.25 13.06
N PHE A 55 -5.38 -2.31 12.81
CA PHE A 55 -4.00 -2.20 12.33
C PHE A 55 -3.94 -1.84 10.84
N SER A 56 -4.75 -2.50 10.00
CA SER A 56 -4.86 -2.14 8.58
C SER A 56 -5.28 -0.67 8.39
N SER A 57 -6.15 -0.16 9.27
CA SER A 57 -6.56 1.25 9.27
C SER A 57 -5.40 2.19 9.62
N LYS A 58 -4.57 1.84 10.63
CA LYS A 58 -3.35 2.61 10.98
C LYS A 58 -2.36 2.66 9.81
N LEU A 59 -2.13 1.54 9.12
CA LEU A 59 -1.22 1.49 7.96
C LEU A 59 -1.72 2.39 6.82
N ILE A 60 -3.02 2.34 6.52
CA ILE A 60 -3.64 3.22 5.53
C ILE A 60 -3.46 4.69 5.93
N GLU A 61 -3.63 5.03 7.21
CA GLU A 61 -3.45 6.40 7.69
C GLU A 61 -2.00 6.89 7.58
N ILE A 62 -1.02 6.05 7.89
CA ILE A 62 0.40 6.36 7.71
C ILE A 62 0.69 6.63 6.23
N VAL A 63 0.31 5.71 5.34
CA VAL A 63 0.50 5.89 3.89
C VAL A 63 -0.24 7.13 3.39
N LYS A 64 -1.45 7.40 3.92
CA LYS A 64 -2.21 8.62 3.62
C LYS A 64 -1.38 9.84 3.94
N ILE A 65 -0.89 10.00 5.16
CA ILE A 65 -0.13 11.18 5.60
C ILE A 65 1.09 11.43 4.69
N TYR A 66 1.83 10.37 4.34
CA TYR A 66 3.01 10.49 3.47
C TYR A 66 2.67 10.80 2.01
N CYS A 67 1.58 10.23 1.50
CA CYS A 67 1.17 10.43 0.12
C CYS A 67 0.31 11.67 -0.08
N PHE A 68 -0.39 12.16 0.94
CA PHE A 68 -1.42 13.19 0.85
C PHE A 68 -0.91 14.47 0.19
N ASP A 69 0.16 15.04 0.71
CA ASP A 69 0.70 16.29 0.19
C ASP A 69 1.39 16.12 -1.16
N THR A 70 1.99 14.94 -1.38
CA THR A 70 2.75 14.65 -2.60
C THR A 70 1.82 14.36 -3.77
N TRP A 71 0.88 13.44 -3.57
CA TRP A 71 -0.06 13.00 -4.60
C TRP A 71 -1.12 14.04 -4.91
N LYS A 72 -1.58 14.84 -3.94
CA LYS A 72 -2.50 15.96 -4.23
C LYS A 72 -1.91 16.94 -5.24
N LYS A 73 -0.61 17.22 -5.14
CA LYS A 73 0.12 18.06 -6.11
C LYS A 73 0.28 17.37 -7.46
N GLU A 74 0.70 16.11 -7.49
CA GLU A 74 0.93 15.37 -8.74
C GLU A 74 -0.37 15.10 -9.51
N PHE A 75 -1.45 14.70 -8.84
CA PHE A 75 -2.75 14.46 -9.46
C PHE A 75 -3.55 15.74 -9.74
N LYS A 76 -3.06 16.91 -9.31
CA LYS A 76 -3.72 18.22 -9.46
C LYS A 76 -5.18 18.22 -8.97
N ILE A 77 -5.45 17.41 -7.94
CA ILE A 77 -6.78 17.30 -7.33
C ILE A 77 -6.89 18.42 -6.29
N ASN A 78 -7.63 19.48 -6.63
CA ASN A 78 -7.83 20.62 -5.73
C ASN A 78 -9.06 20.46 -4.82
N ASP A 79 -9.80 19.36 -4.97
CA ASP A 79 -11.01 19.05 -4.21
C ASP A 79 -10.74 17.90 -3.24
N ASP A 80 -10.88 18.17 -1.94
CA ASP A 80 -10.59 17.22 -0.87
C ASP A 80 -11.54 16.01 -0.87
N GLU A 81 -12.81 16.21 -1.25
CA GLU A 81 -13.80 15.13 -1.31
C GLU A 81 -13.48 14.18 -2.47
N ILE A 82 -13.11 14.73 -3.62
CA ILE A 82 -12.67 13.95 -4.78
C ILE A 82 -11.39 13.17 -4.44
N TYR A 83 -10.42 13.82 -3.78
CA TYR A 83 -9.20 13.16 -3.34
C TYR A 83 -9.50 11.97 -2.41
N GLU A 84 -10.41 12.16 -1.45
CA GLU A 84 -10.79 11.11 -0.50
C GLU A 84 -11.39 9.89 -1.22
N ILE A 85 -12.21 10.11 -2.25
CA ILE A 85 -12.76 9.04 -3.09
C ILE A 85 -11.64 8.27 -3.80
N TYR A 86 -10.71 8.96 -4.48
CA TYR A 86 -9.58 8.32 -5.14
C TYR A 86 -8.71 7.54 -4.17
N PHE A 87 -8.36 8.14 -3.04
CA PHE A 87 -7.54 7.52 -2.02
C PHE A 87 -8.22 6.27 -1.47
N LYS A 88 -9.53 6.32 -1.20
CA LYS A 88 -10.29 5.16 -0.71
C LYS A 88 -10.36 4.05 -1.76
N PHE A 89 -10.55 4.39 -3.03
CA PHE A 89 -10.53 3.41 -4.12
C PHE A 89 -9.18 2.71 -4.24
N ILE A 90 -8.08 3.48 -4.30
CA ILE A 90 -6.72 2.95 -4.45
C ILE A 90 -6.34 2.06 -3.26
N THR A 91 -6.56 2.53 -2.03
CA THR A 91 -6.22 1.76 -0.82
C THR A 91 -7.06 0.49 -0.68
N SER A 92 -8.35 0.54 -1.00
CA SER A 92 -9.20 -0.65 -0.98
C SER A 92 -8.79 -1.66 -2.06
N GLY A 93 -8.44 -1.18 -3.26
CA GLY A 93 -7.91 -2.02 -4.34
C GLY A 93 -6.58 -2.67 -3.97
N PHE A 94 -5.65 -1.91 -3.39
CA PHE A 94 -4.37 -2.43 -2.90
C PHE A 94 -4.56 -3.52 -1.85
N LEU A 95 -5.43 -3.32 -0.86
CA LEU A 95 -5.74 -4.34 0.14
C LEU A 95 -6.34 -5.61 -0.49
N GLY A 96 -7.25 -5.45 -1.46
CA GLY A 96 -7.79 -6.59 -2.20
C GLY A 96 -6.73 -7.37 -3.00
N VAL A 97 -5.74 -6.67 -3.56
CA VAL A 97 -4.59 -7.29 -4.22
C VAL A 97 -3.72 -8.05 -3.22
N CYS A 98 -3.45 -7.48 -2.05
CA CYS A 98 -2.69 -8.16 -0.98
C CYS A 98 -3.41 -9.44 -0.50
N ASP A 99 -4.73 -9.39 -0.31
CA ASP A 99 -5.53 -10.56 0.08
C ASP A 99 -5.49 -11.66 -0.99
N MET A 100 -5.68 -11.31 -2.26
CA MET A 100 -5.54 -12.25 -3.38
C MET A 100 -4.13 -12.85 -3.46
N TRP A 101 -3.10 -12.04 -3.27
CA TRP A 101 -1.72 -12.47 -3.33
C TRP A 101 -1.38 -13.44 -2.18
N TYR A 102 -1.93 -13.20 -1.00
CA TYR A 102 -1.83 -14.13 0.11
C TYR A 102 -2.51 -15.47 -0.17
N ASN A 103 -3.78 -15.43 -0.60
CA ASN A 103 -4.57 -16.63 -0.86
C ASN A 103 -3.99 -17.50 -1.99
N SER A 104 -3.18 -16.90 -2.85
CA SER A 104 -2.42 -17.59 -3.89
C SER A 104 -1.02 -18.04 -3.45
N SER A 105 -0.69 -17.96 -2.15
CA SER A 105 0.62 -18.29 -1.58
C SER A 105 1.77 -17.49 -2.21
N PHE A 106 1.53 -16.21 -2.46
CA PHE A 106 2.50 -15.27 -3.03
C PHE A 106 3.07 -15.74 -4.39
N ASN A 107 2.24 -16.30 -5.26
CA ASN A 107 2.67 -16.91 -6.52
C ASN A 107 3.17 -15.91 -7.59
N ILE A 108 2.92 -14.61 -7.40
CA ILE A 108 3.41 -13.52 -8.26
C ILE A 108 4.62 -12.87 -7.59
N GLN A 109 5.65 -12.52 -8.37
CA GLN A 109 6.81 -11.80 -7.82
C GLN A 109 6.42 -10.38 -7.38
N PRO A 110 6.96 -9.87 -6.24
CA PRO A 110 6.60 -8.56 -5.68
C PRO A 110 6.67 -7.42 -6.71
N HIS A 111 7.78 -7.32 -7.43
CA HIS A 111 8.01 -6.29 -8.45
C HIS A 111 6.98 -6.35 -9.58
N LYS A 112 6.61 -7.56 -10.02
CA LYS A 112 5.60 -7.73 -11.07
C LYS A 112 4.23 -7.26 -10.60
N LEU A 113 3.89 -7.54 -9.34
CA LEU A 113 2.64 -7.09 -8.75
C LEU A 113 2.62 -5.56 -8.60
N ALA A 114 3.75 -4.97 -8.21
CA ALA A 114 3.91 -3.52 -8.09
C ALA A 114 3.67 -2.80 -9.42
N ILE A 115 4.24 -3.31 -10.53
CA ILE A 115 4.03 -2.75 -11.88
C ILE A 115 2.56 -2.79 -12.27
N LEU A 116 1.89 -3.93 -12.08
CA LEU A 116 0.47 -4.08 -12.45
C LEU A 116 -0.42 -3.10 -11.68
N VAL A 117 -0.17 -2.91 -10.39
CA VAL A 117 -0.92 -1.96 -9.57
C VAL A 117 -0.61 -0.51 -9.95
N ASP A 118 0.65 -0.19 -10.26
CA ASP A 118 1.05 1.14 -10.77
C ASP A 118 0.35 1.48 -12.08
N GLU A 119 0.27 0.54 -13.01
CA GLU A 119 -0.45 0.69 -14.29
C GLU A 119 -1.94 0.96 -14.04
N ILE A 120 -2.60 0.18 -13.18
CA ILE A 120 -4.01 0.39 -12.84
C ILE A 120 -4.24 1.78 -12.24
N ILE A 121 -3.36 2.25 -11.36
CA ILE A 121 -3.49 3.57 -10.72
C ILE A 121 -3.20 4.70 -11.72
N SER A 122 -2.19 4.53 -12.57
CA SER A 122 -1.68 5.60 -13.44
C SER A 122 -2.46 5.74 -14.76
N SER A 123 -2.96 4.64 -15.32
CA SER A 123 -3.64 4.62 -16.63
C SER A 123 -5.04 4.00 -16.62
N GLY A 124 -5.41 3.28 -15.55
CA GLY A 124 -6.68 2.57 -15.44
C GLY A 124 -6.73 1.28 -16.27
N ILE A 125 -7.69 0.40 -15.98
CA ILE A 125 -7.78 -0.97 -16.53
C ILE A 125 -7.93 -1.02 -18.07
N LEU A 126 -8.54 0.00 -18.65
CA LEU A 126 -8.74 0.06 -20.12
C LEU A 126 -7.45 0.45 -20.86
N ASN A 127 -6.41 0.88 -20.14
CA ASN A 127 -5.11 1.30 -20.69
C ASN A 127 -3.93 0.65 -19.94
N SER A 128 -4.17 -0.45 -19.21
CA SER A 128 -3.16 -1.27 -18.52
C SER A 128 -2.79 -2.48 -19.36
#